data_AF-A0A938WB95-F1
#
_entry.id   AF-A0A938WB95-F1
#
_cell.length_a   1.000
_cell.length_b   1.000
_cell.length_c   1.000
_cell.angle_alpha   90.00
_cell.angle_beta   90.00
_cell.angle_gamma   90.00
#
_symmetry.space_group_name_H-M   'P 1'
#
loop_
_entity.id
_entity.type
_entity.pdbx_description
1 polymer ?
#
loop_
_entity_poly.entity_id
_entity_poly.type
_entity_poly.pdbx_seq_one_letter_code
_entity_poly.pdbx_strand_id
1 'polypeptide(L)'
;MADGDRQPSFSRGERGPREGGNREGGNRDAGGFRIRLSDNEMRSARAVQEAFGLRSTVAALGLSLRTVAQLLEEGKLDEAVAQHRANAG
;
A
#
# COMPACT_ATOMS: atom_id res chain seq x y z
N MET A 1 -28.36 41.66 -48.67
CA MET A 1 -29.02 40.46 -48.08
C MET A 1 -28.37 39.25 -48.73
N ALA A 2 -27.74 38.28 -48.07
CA ALA A 2 -27.44 38.04 -46.65
C ALA A 2 -26.29 37.00 -46.60
N ASP A 3 -25.52 37.05 -45.51
CA ASP A 3 -24.37 36.23 -45.13
C ASP A 3 -24.65 34.72 -45.03
N GLY A 4 -23.58 33.95 -45.21
CA GLY A 4 -23.59 32.49 -45.08
C GLY A 4 -22.19 31.96 -44.78
N ASP A 5 -21.66 32.33 -43.62
CA ASP A 5 -20.44 31.77 -43.02
C ASP A 5 -20.48 30.24 -42.94
N ARG A 6 -19.42 29.58 -43.43
CA ARG A 6 -18.92 28.30 -42.90
C ARG A 6 -17.51 28.03 -43.42
N GLN A 7 -16.52 28.51 -42.69
CA GLN A 7 -15.18 27.92 -42.73
C GLN A 7 -15.18 26.62 -41.92
N PRO A 8 -14.45 25.60 -42.38
CA PRO A 8 -13.50 24.99 -41.47
C PRO A 8 -12.10 25.10 -42.06
N SER A 9 -11.27 25.89 -41.37
CA SER A 9 -9.82 25.89 -41.51
C SER A 9 -9.28 24.49 -41.24
N PHE A 10 -8.81 23.81 -42.28
CA PHE A 10 -8.07 22.56 -42.17
C PHE A 10 -6.67 22.87 -41.61
N SER A 11 -6.57 22.79 -40.28
CA SER A 11 -5.28 22.82 -39.58
C SER A 11 -4.47 21.57 -39.95
N ARG A 12 -3.47 21.79 -40.80
CA ARG A 12 -2.29 20.95 -41.02
C ARG A 12 -1.57 20.73 -39.69
N GLY A 13 -1.36 19.48 -39.28
CA GLY A 13 -0.45 19.15 -38.19
C GLY A 13 -0.86 17.95 -37.34
N GLU A 14 -0.69 16.74 -37.89
CA GLU A 14 0.05 15.66 -37.22
C GLU A 14 -0.18 15.48 -35.71
N ARG A 15 -1.31 14.87 -35.33
CA ARG A 15 -1.38 14.08 -34.10
C ARG A 15 -2.05 12.76 -34.41
N GLY A 16 -1.25 11.81 -34.84
CA GLY A 16 -1.63 10.40 -34.82
C GLY A 16 -2.11 10.01 -33.41
N PRO A 17 -3.01 9.02 -33.30
CA PRO A 17 -3.42 8.50 -32.00
C PRO A 17 -2.15 8.06 -31.26
N ARG A 18 -1.89 8.68 -30.11
CA ARG A 18 -0.87 8.20 -29.17
C ARG A 18 -1.36 6.89 -28.59
N GLU A 19 -1.17 5.81 -29.33
CA GLU A 19 -1.21 4.44 -28.85
C GLU A 19 0.04 4.19 -28.00
N GLY A 20 0.11 4.91 -26.88
CA GLY A 20 1.10 4.76 -25.82
C GLY A 20 0.41 4.21 -24.59
N GLY A 21 -0.31 3.10 -24.75
CA GLY A 21 -1.15 2.50 -23.72
C GLY A 21 -0.83 1.06 -23.36
N ASN A 22 0.07 0.39 -24.09
CA ASN A 22 0.60 -0.91 -23.68
C ASN A 22 2.09 -0.77 -23.38
N ARG A 23 2.41 -0.13 -22.25
CA ARG A 23 3.54 -0.63 -21.48
C ARG A 23 3.09 -1.98 -20.94
N GLU A 24 3.30 -2.99 -21.78
CA GLU A 24 3.47 -4.38 -21.37
C GLU A 24 4.68 -4.39 -20.44
N GLY A 25 4.43 -3.90 -19.22
CA GLY A 25 5.41 -3.68 -18.18
C GLY A 25 5.77 -5.04 -17.66
N GLY A 26 6.80 -5.60 -18.30
CA GLY A 26 7.75 -6.59 -17.83
C GLY A 26 7.27 -7.49 -16.71
N ASN A 27 7.13 -8.77 -17.03
CA ASN A 27 7.64 -9.85 -16.19
C ASN A 27 7.44 -9.63 -14.68
N ARG A 28 6.18 -9.55 -14.23
CA ARG A 28 5.83 -9.42 -12.80
C ARG A 28 5.86 -10.76 -12.06
N ASP A 29 6.62 -11.73 -12.56
CA ASP A 29 7.01 -12.95 -11.84
C ASP A 29 8.30 -12.77 -11.04
N ALA A 30 8.65 -11.54 -10.65
CA ALA A 30 9.41 -11.34 -9.43
C ALA A 30 8.44 -11.56 -8.25
N GLY A 31 8.24 -12.84 -7.91
CA GLY A 31 7.26 -13.36 -6.95
C GLY A 31 7.45 -12.83 -5.53
N GLY A 32 7.09 -11.57 -5.30
CA GLY A 32 6.91 -11.01 -3.98
C GLY A 32 5.53 -11.39 -3.44
N PHE A 33 5.50 -12.00 -2.25
CA PHE A 33 4.24 -12.27 -1.55
C PHE A 33 3.57 -10.94 -1.19
N ARG A 34 2.40 -10.67 -1.80
CA ARG A 34 1.60 -9.48 -1.50
C ARG A 34 0.49 -9.87 -0.53
N ILE A 35 0.65 -9.51 0.73
CA ILE A 35 -0.43 -9.63 1.71
C ILE A 35 -1.38 -8.46 1.60
N ARG A 36 -2.69 -8.76 1.62
CA ARG A 36 -3.73 -7.77 1.88
C ARG A 36 -4.05 -7.84 3.36
N LEU A 37 -4.05 -6.69 4.02
CA LEU A 37 -4.46 -6.58 5.41
C LEU A 37 -5.98 -6.37 5.47
N SER A 38 -6.64 -7.08 6.37
CA SER A 38 -7.99 -6.79 6.81
C SER A 38 -8.05 -5.46 7.57
N ASP A 39 -9.26 -4.96 7.82
CA ASP A 39 -9.45 -3.71 8.55
C ASP A 39 -8.88 -3.75 9.98
N ASN A 40 -9.00 -4.90 10.66
CA ASN A 40 -8.46 -5.10 11.99
C ASN A 40 -6.92 -5.09 11.97
N GLU A 41 -6.30 -5.77 10.99
CA GLU A 41 -4.85 -5.79 10.85
C GLU A 41 -4.30 -4.40 10.48
N MET A 42 -4.99 -3.67 9.60
CA MET A 42 -4.66 -2.28 9.29
C MET A 42 -4.73 -1.37 10.51
N ARG A 43 -5.76 -1.52 11.35
CA ARG A 43 -5.91 -0.75 12.59
C ARG A 43 -4.77 -1.06 13.57
N SER A 44 -4.48 -2.34 13.80
CA SER A 44 -3.38 -2.76 14.67
C SER A 44 -2.02 -2.27 14.16
N ALA A 45 -1.78 -2.36 12.85
CA ALA A 45 -0.56 -1.86 12.26
C ALA A 45 -0.42 -0.34 12.45
N ARG A 46 -1.50 0.44 12.31
CA ARG A 46 -1.49 1.88 12.61
C ARG A 46 -1.16 2.18 14.07
N ALA A 47 -1.74 1.44 15.02
CA ALA A 47 -1.44 1.62 16.44
C ALA A 47 0.05 1.37 16.74
N VAL A 48 0.65 0.33 16.14
CA VAL A 48 2.09 0.06 16.23
C VAL A 48 2.89 1.17 15.55
N GLN A 49 2.45 1.66 14.39
CA GLN A 49 3.11 2.76 13.70
C GLN A 49 3.14 4.03 14.55
N GLU A 50 2.05 4.37 15.22
CA GLU A 50 1.95 5.54 16.09
C GLU A 50 2.83 5.37 17.34
N ALA A 51 2.75 4.21 18.01
CA ALA A 51 3.51 3.93 19.23
C ALA A 51 5.04 3.98 19.01
N PHE A 52 5.52 3.52 17.85
CA PHE A 52 6.94 3.42 17.54
C PHE A 52 7.42 4.46 16.50
N GLY A 53 6.57 5.42 16.12
CA GLY A 53 6.91 6.47 15.14
C GLY A 53 7.24 5.96 13.73
N LEU A 54 6.67 4.83 13.31
CA LEU A 54 6.98 4.18 12.03
C LEU A 54 6.13 4.73 10.88
N ARG A 55 6.80 5.17 9.83
CA ARG A 55 6.13 5.70 8.62
C ARG A 55 5.60 4.63 7.68
N SER A 56 6.05 3.38 7.83
CA SER A 56 5.69 2.27 6.94
C SER A 56 4.94 1.18 7.69
N THR A 57 3.79 0.79 7.14
CA THR A 57 3.02 -0.37 7.62
C THR A 57 3.83 -1.65 7.55
N VAL A 58 4.67 -1.82 6.51
CA VAL A 58 5.57 -2.98 6.39
C VAL A 58 6.61 -2.98 7.50
N ALA A 59 7.15 -1.81 7.86
CA ALA A 59 8.11 -1.70 8.98
C ALA A 59 7.44 -2.06 10.32
N ALA A 60 6.19 -1.66 10.53
CA ALA A 60 5.43 -2.03 11.72
C ALA A 60 5.19 -3.55 11.79
N LEU A 61 4.79 -4.18 10.69
CA LEU A 61 4.63 -5.63 10.65
C LEU A 61 5.95 -6.37 10.90
N GLY A 62 7.04 -5.94 10.27
CA GLY A 62 8.36 -6.53 10.45
C GLY A 62 8.93 -6.32 11.86
N LEU A 63 8.59 -5.22 12.53
CA LEU A 63 8.90 -5.01 13.94
C LEU A 63 8.09 -5.99 14.80
N SER A 64 6.76 -5.99 14.67
CA SER A 64 5.88 -6.85 15.48
C SER A 64 6.23 -8.33 15.36
N LEU A 65 6.48 -8.83 14.15
CA LEU A 65 6.85 -10.22 13.93
C LEU A 65 8.18 -10.58 14.60
N ARG A 66 9.20 -9.71 14.50
CA ARG A 66 10.49 -9.94 15.15
C ARG A 66 10.39 -9.91 16.67
N THR A 67 9.63 -8.96 17.23
CA THR A 67 9.41 -8.88 18.67
C THR A 67 8.68 -10.13 19.19
N VAL A 68 7.64 -10.59 18.49
CA VAL A 68 6.92 -11.82 18.89
C VAL A 68 7.83 -13.04 18.80
N ALA A 69 8.66 -13.15 17.75
CA ALA A 69 9.63 -14.24 17.62
C ALA A 69 10.64 -14.25 18.78
N GLN A 70 11.19 -13.09 19.15
CA GLN A 70 12.10 -12.95 20.29
C GLN A 70 11.43 -13.35 21.61
N LEU A 71 10.19 -12.91 21.85
CA LEU A 71 9.44 -13.30 23.05
C LEU A 71 9.13 -14.80 23.11
N LEU A 72 8.92 -15.44 21.95
CA LEU A 72 8.76 -16.89 21.85
C LEU A 72 10.07 -17.62 22.16
N GLU A 73 11.20 -17.17 21.60
CA GLU A 73 12.52 -17.73 21.86
C GLU A 73 12.92 -17.62 23.34
N GLU A 74 12.55 -16.51 23.99
CA GLU A 74 12.81 -16.28 25.41
C GLU A 74 11.80 -16.99 26.35
N GLY A 75 10.73 -17.59 25.83
CA GLY A 75 9.67 -18.21 26.61
C GLY A 75 8.80 -17.21 27.41
N LYS A 76 8.80 -15.93 27.02
CA LYS A 76 8.11 -14.84 27.74
C LYS A 76 6.83 -14.36 27.06
N LEU A 77 6.46 -14.95 25.92
CA LEU A 77 5.26 -14.51 25.19
C LEU A 77 4.00 -14.61 26.06
N ASP A 78 3.82 -15.73 26.77
CA ASP A 78 2.63 -15.97 27.58
C ASP A 78 2.50 -14.94 28.70
N GLU A 79 3.61 -14.60 29.37
CA GLU A 79 3.66 -13.57 30.40
C GLU A 79 3.31 -12.18 29.84
N ALA A 80 3.90 -11.81 28.70
CA ALA A 80 3.61 -10.53 28.04
C ALA A 80 2.13 -10.41 27.62
N VAL A 81 1.53 -11.49 27.10
CA VAL A 81 0.11 -11.53 26.72
C VAL A 81 -0.79 -11.47 27.96
N ALA A 82 -0.45 -12.19 29.03
CA ALA A 82 -1.19 -12.15 30.28
C ALA A 82 -1.19 -10.74 30.89
N GLN A 83 -0.02 -10.09 30.93
CA GLN A 83 0.12 -8.72 31.43
C GLN A 83 -0.69 -7.72 30.61
N HIS A 84 -0.69 -7.85 29.28
CA HIS A 84 -1.49 -6.98 28.41
C HIS A 84 -3.00 -7.15 28.67
N ARG A 85 -3.48 -8.38 28.84
CA ARG A 85 -4.89 -8.64 29.19
C ARG A 85 -5.27 -8.06 30.55
N ALA A 86 -4.38 -8.13 31.54
CA ALA A 86 -4.61 -7.56 32.85
C ALA A 86 -4.66 -6.02 32.85
N ASN A 87 -3.88 -5.37 31.99
CA ASN A 87 -3.88 -3.91 31.85
C ASN A 87 -5.02 -3.38 30.95
N ALA A 88 -5.68 -4.24 30.17
CA ALA A 88 -6.76 -3.90 29.25
C ALA A 88 -8.16 -4.11 29.85
N GLY A 89 -8.26 -4.61 31.09
CA GLY A 89 -9.49 -4.71 31.89
C GLY A 89 -9.54 -3.65 32.97
#